data_AF-A0A1G9QFE4-F1
#
_entry.id   AF-A0A1G9QFE4-F1
#
_cell.length_a   1.000
_cell.length_b   1.000
_cell.length_c   1.000
_cell.angle_alpha   90.00
_cell.angle_beta   90.00
_cell.angle_gamma   90.00
#
_symmetry.space_group_name_H-M   'P 1'
#
loop_
_entity.id
_entity.type
_entity.pdbx_description
1 polymer ?
#
loop_
_entity_poly.entity_id
_entity_poly.type
_entity_poly.pdbx_seq_one_letter_code
_entity_poly.pdbx_strand_id
1 'polypeptide(L)'
;AEAAAGQEETTEGSRVQEPSEESTGDAPAEEGSDETDSPVEIQPVLVTFISDPETAVVAVYPAATEEVPDPEAIPAQDDGSFLLLPGEYTYNAEAEGYVSAEDVSFTVADTALTLSVMLEAVGAEQASFDQSMTVDGVVITVKAGPGVFPADAVLSVEQVPVYQQTQVDTAVEEVRGEDQNVAVSYTFDIKVVNPETGEEYQPADGQTVGVSFTLAEAADENLTTNVYHVTEEETTGGLTAEALDVTTEITPETGEGTTAAVETDGFSLYTVEFTYNTLKYVMQGDTTVALSEILQEVGLTGGATDVAVSNADLFSASNETGEWIITAHQAFDTAEWMTVTIGGVTYEITVTDDGGITTWNELQTALNAGGTVTLTQDITAGANDSALSVSSGLTVVLDLNGYTIDRGLADSEAQANGNVITNNGTLTISDTSAAQTGAITGGSNT
;
A
#
# COMPACT_ATOMS: atom_id res chain seq x y z
N ALA A 1 -45.01 23.55 32.03
CA ALA A 1 -44.98 22.22 32.68
C ALA A 1 -43.52 21.99 33.06
N GLU A 2 -43.03 22.44 34.22
CA GLU A 2 -43.21 21.84 35.57
C GLU A 2 -42.98 20.33 35.54
N ALA A 3 -42.03 19.71 36.25
CA ALA A 3 -41.48 19.96 37.60
C ALA A 3 -40.01 19.42 37.69
N ALA A 4 -39.05 20.11 38.35
CA ALA A 4 -38.66 20.04 39.78
C ALA A 4 -38.09 18.66 40.22
N ALA A 5 -37.06 18.48 41.04
CA ALA A 5 -36.08 19.31 41.77
C ALA A 5 -35.09 18.32 42.47
N GLY A 6 -33.93 18.79 42.94
CA GLY A 6 -33.15 18.07 43.98
C GLY A 6 -31.65 18.37 43.99
N GLN A 7 -31.24 19.33 44.83
CA GLN A 7 -29.86 19.69 45.19
C GLN A 7 -29.39 18.97 46.48
N GLU A 8 -28.12 19.23 46.83
CA GLU A 8 -27.45 19.15 48.16
C GLU A 8 -26.68 17.85 48.46
N GLU A 9 -25.48 17.83 49.07
CA GLU A 9 -24.43 18.82 49.41
C GLU A 9 -23.27 18.04 50.08
N THR A 10 -22.01 18.45 49.85
CA THR A 10 -20.85 18.40 50.80
C THR A 10 -20.31 17.03 51.28
N THR A 11 -19.03 16.80 51.59
CA THR A 11 -18.00 17.64 52.25
C THR A 11 -16.59 17.09 51.93
N GLU A 12 -15.65 17.98 51.65
CA GLU A 12 -14.20 17.75 51.73
C GLU A 12 -13.71 17.88 53.18
N GLY A 13 -12.75 17.04 53.57
CA GLY A 13 -12.07 17.09 54.86
C GLY A 13 -10.58 16.77 54.68
N SER A 14 -9.78 17.82 54.52
CA SER A 14 -8.33 17.84 54.41
C SER A 14 -7.63 17.36 55.70
N ARG A 15 -6.52 16.60 55.61
CA ARG A 15 -5.31 16.92 56.40
C ARG A 15 -4.03 16.21 55.92
N VAL A 16 -3.00 17.03 55.83
CA VAL A 16 -1.57 16.82 55.60
C VAL A 16 -0.87 16.18 56.82
N GLN A 17 0.33 15.62 56.57
CA GLN A 17 1.59 15.65 57.36
C GLN A 17 2.15 14.28 57.85
N GLU A 18 3.29 13.88 57.26
CA GLU A 18 4.38 13.10 57.91
C GLU A 18 5.06 13.95 59.03
N PRO A 19 6.14 13.52 59.74
CA PRO A 19 6.83 12.22 59.81
C PRO A 19 7.13 11.78 61.29
N SER A 20 7.97 10.75 61.42
CA SER A 20 9.12 10.65 62.34
C SER A 20 9.10 9.62 63.48
N GLU A 21 10.15 8.79 63.44
CA GLU A 21 11.04 8.35 64.52
C GLU A 21 10.83 7.00 65.26
N GLU A 22 11.90 6.20 65.13
CA GLU A 22 12.55 5.27 66.06
C GLU A 22 11.83 4.84 67.35
N SER A 23 11.98 3.56 67.70
CA SER A 23 12.79 3.16 68.86
C SER A 23 12.54 1.70 69.26
N THR A 24 13.64 0.94 69.32
CA THR A 24 14.00 -0.08 70.32
C THR A 24 13.15 -1.34 70.52
N GLY A 25 13.84 -2.47 70.69
CA GLY A 25 13.49 -3.38 71.78
C GLY A 25 13.65 -4.87 71.50
N ASP A 26 14.89 -5.32 71.60
CA ASP A 26 15.39 -6.58 72.14
C ASP A 26 14.38 -7.67 72.59
N ALA A 27 14.71 -8.91 72.20
CA ALA A 27 14.02 -10.14 72.58
C ALA A 27 14.14 -10.44 74.10
N PRO A 28 13.33 -11.39 74.59
CA PRO A 28 13.99 -12.57 75.12
C PRO A 28 13.32 -13.91 74.80
N ALA A 29 14.15 -14.92 74.97
CA ALA A 29 14.08 -16.34 74.65
C ALA A 29 12.96 -17.17 75.34
N GLU A 30 12.55 -18.21 74.58
CA GLU A 30 12.33 -19.62 74.95
C GLU A 30 11.33 -19.97 76.08
N GLU A 31 10.29 -20.74 75.73
CA GLU A 31 10.23 -22.18 76.07
C GLU A 31 8.98 -22.87 75.45
N GLY A 32 9.24 -23.90 74.63
CA GLY A 32 8.63 -25.23 74.74
C GLY A 32 7.17 -25.46 74.34
N SER A 33 6.97 -26.05 73.16
CA SER A 33 6.04 -27.19 73.03
C SER A 33 6.41 -28.07 71.83
N ASP A 34 6.83 -29.29 72.17
CA ASP A 34 7.17 -30.43 71.34
C ASP A 34 5.90 -30.98 70.67
N GLU A 35 5.69 -30.64 69.39
CA GLU A 35 4.81 -31.38 68.48
C GLU A 35 5.73 -32.09 67.49
N THR A 36 5.89 -33.39 67.68
CA THR A 36 6.60 -34.28 66.76
C THR A 36 5.85 -34.35 65.44
N ASP A 37 6.15 -33.44 64.53
CA ASP A 37 5.83 -33.58 63.11
C ASP A 37 6.67 -34.74 62.57
N SER A 38 6.02 -35.87 62.31
CA SER A 38 6.67 -36.97 61.61
C SER A 38 6.95 -36.45 60.20
N PRO A 39 8.20 -36.42 59.71
CA PRO A 39 8.49 -35.86 58.40
C PRO A 39 7.64 -36.58 57.36
N VAL A 40 6.90 -35.80 56.56
CA VAL A 40 6.23 -36.32 55.35
C VAL A 40 7.33 -36.95 54.50
N GLU A 41 7.34 -38.28 54.41
CA GLU A 41 8.25 -39.00 53.52
C GLU A 41 7.89 -38.61 52.09
N ILE A 42 8.63 -37.64 51.53
CA ILE A 42 8.59 -37.33 50.11
C ILE A 42 9.02 -38.57 49.34
N GLN A 43 8.09 -39.15 48.57
CA GLN A 43 8.36 -40.34 47.78
C GLN A 43 8.83 -39.93 46.38
N PRO A 44 9.78 -40.69 45.79
CA PRO A 44 10.18 -40.46 44.41
C PRO A 44 9.03 -40.82 43.47
N VAL A 45 8.90 -40.05 42.39
CA VAL A 45 7.94 -40.25 41.31
C VAL A 45 8.64 -40.73 40.04
N LEU A 46 7.91 -41.49 39.23
CA LEU A 46 8.39 -42.02 37.96
C LEU A 46 8.37 -40.93 36.89
N VAL A 47 9.52 -40.66 36.28
CA VAL A 47 9.65 -39.76 35.13
C VAL A 47 10.11 -40.55 33.91
N THR A 48 9.35 -40.48 32.83
CA THR A 48 9.62 -41.20 31.57
C THR A 48 9.91 -40.20 30.46
N PHE A 49 10.93 -40.48 29.66
CA PHE A 49 11.23 -39.72 28.45
C PHE A 49 10.80 -40.53 27.22
N ILE A 50 10.05 -39.91 26.32
CA ILE A 50 9.73 -40.45 25.00
C ILE A 50 10.57 -39.65 24.01
N SER A 51 11.54 -40.29 23.38
CA SER A 51 12.49 -39.60 22.51
C SER A 51 12.27 -39.92 21.04
N ASP A 52 12.42 -38.91 20.19
CA ASP A 52 12.62 -39.02 18.75
C ASP A 52 13.95 -38.33 18.40
N PRO A 53 14.98 -39.06 17.94
CA PRO A 53 14.97 -40.49 17.63
C PRO A 53 14.87 -41.35 18.89
N GLU A 54 14.31 -42.57 18.76
CA GLU A 54 14.27 -43.57 19.84
C GLU A 54 15.68 -43.94 20.36
N THR A 55 16.73 -43.63 19.61
CA THR A 55 18.14 -43.85 20.00
C THR A 55 18.70 -42.78 20.92
N ALA A 56 17.95 -41.71 21.23
CA ALA A 56 18.44 -40.64 22.08
C ALA A 56 18.65 -41.13 23.52
N VAL A 57 19.83 -40.83 24.05
CA VAL A 57 20.23 -41.11 25.42
C VAL A 57 19.97 -39.85 26.23
N VAL A 58 19.14 -39.98 27.28
CA VAL A 58 18.81 -38.89 28.19
C VAL A 58 19.60 -39.04 29.49
N ALA A 59 20.27 -37.98 29.91
CA ALA A 59 20.91 -37.86 31.22
C ALA A 59 20.20 -36.77 32.03
N VAL A 60 19.79 -37.08 33.25
CA VAL A 60 19.06 -36.15 34.13
C VAL A 60 19.95 -35.71 35.28
N TYR A 61 19.89 -34.42 35.61
CA TYR A 61 20.67 -33.78 36.66
C TYR A 61 19.74 -33.01 37.60
N PRO A 62 19.99 -33.01 38.93
CA PRO A 62 19.41 -32.00 39.81
C PRO A 62 19.74 -30.60 39.30
N ALA A 63 18.87 -29.61 39.53
CA ALA A 63 19.21 -28.23 39.21
C ALA A 63 20.51 -27.79 39.91
N ALA A 64 21.41 -27.15 39.16
CA ALA A 64 22.63 -26.58 39.72
C ALA A 64 22.30 -25.49 40.76
N THR A 65 23.04 -25.47 41.86
CA THR A 65 22.89 -24.47 42.93
C THR A 65 24.25 -23.83 43.23
N GLU A 66 24.27 -22.71 43.98
CA GLU A 66 25.55 -22.11 44.40
C GLU A 66 26.40 -23.07 45.26
N GLU A 67 25.76 -24.00 45.98
CA GLU A 67 26.45 -25.01 46.78
C GLU A 67 26.93 -26.22 45.96
N VAL A 68 26.23 -26.54 44.87
CA VAL A 68 26.53 -27.65 43.95
C VAL A 68 26.40 -27.16 42.50
N PRO A 69 27.43 -26.51 41.95
CA PRO A 69 27.37 -25.91 40.61
C PRO A 69 27.52 -26.93 39.47
N ASP A 70 27.97 -28.15 39.77
CA ASP A 70 28.19 -29.24 38.80
C ASP A 70 27.65 -30.55 39.40
N PRO A 71 26.33 -30.77 39.35
CA PRO A 71 25.69 -31.93 39.97
C PRO A 71 25.92 -33.20 39.16
N GLU A 72 26.05 -34.35 39.84
CA GLU A 72 26.22 -35.64 39.17
C GLU A 72 24.92 -36.11 38.51
N ALA A 73 25.06 -36.82 37.38
CA ALA A 73 23.93 -37.42 36.66
C ALA A 73 23.22 -38.47 37.53
N ILE A 74 21.89 -38.43 37.54
CA ILE A 74 21.04 -39.38 38.24
C ILE A 74 21.00 -40.67 37.42
N PRO A 75 21.23 -41.85 38.02
CA PRO A 75 21.18 -43.11 37.29
C PRO A 75 19.75 -43.41 36.82
N ALA A 76 19.61 -43.69 35.53
CA ALA A 76 18.37 -44.22 34.97
C ALA A 76 18.10 -45.65 35.48
N GLN A 77 16.83 -46.04 35.48
CA GLN A 77 16.40 -47.42 35.68
C GLN A 77 16.70 -48.28 34.43
N ASP A 78 16.55 -49.60 34.54
CA ASP A 78 16.80 -50.54 33.44
C ASP A 78 15.91 -50.28 32.19
N ASP A 79 14.78 -49.60 32.37
CA ASP A 79 13.84 -49.21 31.31
C ASP A 79 14.05 -47.77 30.79
N GLY A 80 15.09 -47.07 31.25
CA GLY A 80 15.41 -45.70 30.86
C GLY A 80 14.62 -44.60 31.58
N SER A 81 13.70 -44.98 32.49
CA SER A 81 12.97 -44.02 33.32
C SER A 81 13.78 -43.59 34.56
N PHE A 82 13.33 -42.54 35.24
CA PHE A 82 14.00 -41.99 36.42
C PHE A 82 13.06 -41.98 37.63
N LEU A 83 13.59 -42.24 38.83
CA LEU A 83 12.89 -42.04 40.10
C LEU A 83 13.40 -40.75 40.74
N LEU A 84 12.60 -39.69 40.64
CA LEU A 84 12.98 -38.34 41.04
C LEU A 84 12.11 -37.87 42.20
N LEU A 85 12.68 -37.13 43.15
CA LEU A 85 11.87 -36.44 44.16
C LEU A 85 11.21 -35.21 43.53
N PRO A 86 10.10 -34.69 44.09
CA PRO A 86 9.56 -33.42 43.63
C PRO A 86 10.61 -32.30 43.72
N GLY A 87 10.81 -31.54 42.65
CA GLY A 87 11.87 -30.53 42.56
C GLY A 87 12.22 -30.10 41.13
N GLU A 88 13.26 -29.29 41.01
CA GLU A 88 13.79 -28.76 39.74
C GLU A 88 14.96 -29.62 39.24
N TYR A 89 14.95 -29.91 37.94
CA TYR A 89 15.93 -30.76 37.27
C TYR A 89 16.28 -30.17 35.90
N THR A 90 17.43 -30.58 35.37
CA THR A 90 17.77 -30.41 33.96
C THR A 90 17.99 -31.76 33.32
N TYR A 91 17.84 -31.84 32.00
CA TYR A 91 18.29 -33.00 31.23
C TYR A 91 19.12 -32.59 30.02
N ASN A 92 20.03 -33.49 29.67
CA ASN A 92 20.77 -33.48 28.42
C ASN A 92 20.30 -34.69 27.60
N ALA A 93 20.15 -34.51 26.30
CA ALA A 93 19.80 -35.59 25.39
C ALA A 93 20.70 -35.57 24.16
N GLU A 94 21.24 -36.74 23.82
CA GLU A 94 22.15 -36.89 22.68
C GLU A 94 21.81 -38.15 21.87
N ALA A 95 21.95 -38.06 20.55
CA ALA A 95 21.87 -39.21 19.64
C ALA A 95 22.91 -39.05 18.52
N GLU A 96 23.52 -40.15 18.08
CA GLU A 96 24.46 -40.12 16.97
C GLU A 96 23.78 -39.60 15.69
N GLY A 97 24.33 -38.56 15.09
CA GLY A 97 23.76 -37.92 13.91
C GLY A 97 22.62 -36.95 14.22
N TYR A 98 22.47 -36.50 15.47
CA TYR A 98 21.51 -35.48 15.90
C TYR A 98 22.19 -34.38 16.74
N VAL A 99 21.60 -33.18 16.73
CA VAL A 99 21.99 -32.04 17.56
C VAL A 99 21.59 -32.36 19.00
N SER A 100 22.51 -32.18 19.95
CA SER A 100 22.24 -32.42 21.38
C SER A 100 21.31 -31.35 21.96
N ALA A 101 20.42 -31.78 22.86
CA ALA A 101 19.72 -30.87 23.77
C ALA A 101 20.52 -30.82 25.08
N GLU A 102 20.84 -29.61 25.55
CA GLU A 102 21.67 -29.40 26.74
C GLU A 102 20.95 -28.47 27.74
N ASP A 103 21.04 -28.82 29.03
CA ASP A 103 20.53 -28.08 30.18
C ASP A 103 19.04 -27.72 30.12
N VAL A 104 18.22 -28.59 29.53
CA VAL A 104 16.78 -28.34 29.42
C VAL A 104 16.11 -28.54 30.78
N SER A 105 15.53 -27.46 31.32
CA SER A 105 14.90 -27.49 32.64
C SER A 105 13.51 -28.13 32.63
N PHE A 106 13.20 -28.83 33.72
CA PHE A 106 11.86 -29.33 33.99
C PHE A 106 11.60 -29.46 35.50
N THR A 107 10.33 -29.33 35.88
CA THR A 107 9.88 -29.47 37.26
C THR A 107 9.18 -30.81 37.44
N VAL A 108 9.52 -31.51 38.51
CA VAL A 108 8.87 -32.75 38.95
C VAL A 108 7.93 -32.42 40.10
N ALA A 109 6.64 -32.74 39.93
CA ALA A 109 5.62 -32.63 40.98
C ALA A 109 5.48 -33.94 41.76
N ASP A 110 4.40 -34.10 42.54
CA ASP A 110 4.09 -35.30 43.32
C ASP A 110 3.39 -36.42 42.51
N THR A 111 3.36 -36.32 41.19
CA THR A 111 2.78 -37.31 40.27
C THR A 111 3.76 -37.69 39.15
N ALA A 112 3.54 -38.85 38.53
CA ALA A 112 4.38 -39.33 37.44
C ALA A 112 4.34 -38.37 36.24
N LEU A 113 5.49 -38.19 35.58
CA LEU A 113 5.68 -37.23 34.48
C LEU A 113 6.16 -37.97 33.23
N THR A 114 5.68 -37.53 32.07
CA THR A 114 6.19 -37.99 30.77
C THR A 114 6.61 -36.79 29.95
N LEU A 115 7.85 -36.78 29.46
CA LEU A 115 8.43 -35.71 28.67
C LEU A 115 8.73 -36.22 27.26
N SER A 116 8.46 -35.40 26.24
CA SER A 116 8.82 -35.70 24.85
C SER A 116 10.11 -34.98 24.49
N VAL A 117 11.09 -35.71 23.96
CA VAL A 117 12.39 -35.18 23.55
C VAL A 117 12.55 -35.35 22.05
N MET A 118 12.57 -34.26 21.31
CA MET A 118 12.78 -34.27 19.85
C MET A 118 14.18 -33.72 19.58
N LEU A 119 15.08 -34.54 19.04
CA LEU A 119 16.40 -34.09 18.57
C LEU A 119 16.38 -33.90 17.06
N GLU A 120 17.03 -32.85 16.58
CA GLU A 120 17.13 -32.56 15.14
C GLU A 120 18.33 -33.30 14.53
N ALA A 121 18.16 -33.95 13.38
CA ALA A 121 19.26 -34.68 12.74
C ALA A 121 20.34 -33.71 12.21
N VAL A 122 21.62 -34.01 12.50
CA VAL A 122 22.78 -33.29 11.97
C VAL A 122 22.81 -33.46 10.45
N GLY A 123 22.61 -32.35 9.73
CA GLY A 123 22.58 -32.34 8.26
C GLY A 123 21.21 -32.68 7.66
N ALA A 124 20.13 -32.62 8.44
CA ALA A 124 18.80 -32.48 7.87
C ALA A 124 18.76 -31.19 7.02
N GLU A 125 18.53 -31.32 5.71
CA GLU A 125 18.16 -30.15 4.91
C GLU A 125 16.79 -29.70 5.40
N GLN A 126 16.75 -28.59 6.13
CA GLN A 126 15.47 -27.98 6.50
C GLN A 126 14.71 -27.65 5.20
N ALA A 127 13.44 -28.06 5.14
CA ALA A 127 12.63 -27.80 3.96
C ALA A 127 12.45 -26.28 3.82
N SER A 128 12.57 -25.78 2.59
CA SER A 128 12.07 -24.44 2.27
C SER A 128 10.55 -24.47 2.28
N PHE A 129 9.96 -23.33 2.60
CA PHE A 129 8.52 -23.14 2.48
C PHE A 129 8.23 -22.58 1.09
N ASP A 130 7.33 -23.24 0.34
CA ASP A 130 6.85 -22.79 -0.97
C ASP A 130 5.43 -23.31 -1.15
N GLN A 131 4.45 -22.52 -0.73
CA GLN A 131 3.04 -22.86 -0.82
C GLN A 131 2.26 -21.74 -1.49
N SER A 132 1.22 -22.13 -2.23
CA SER A 132 0.33 -21.19 -2.93
C SER A 132 -1.13 -21.49 -2.62
N MET A 133 -1.95 -20.44 -2.57
CA MET A 133 -3.39 -20.52 -2.43
C MET A 133 -4.06 -19.58 -3.44
N THR A 134 -5.20 -20.00 -3.98
CA THR A 134 -5.99 -19.16 -4.89
C THR A 134 -7.24 -18.66 -4.17
N VAL A 135 -7.36 -17.33 -4.07
CA VAL A 135 -8.52 -16.66 -3.47
C VAL A 135 -9.00 -15.62 -4.48
N ASP A 136 -10.27 -15.71 -4.87
CA ASP A 136 -10.93 -14.80 -5.83
C ASP A 136 -10.18 -14.59 -7.15
N GLY A 137 -9.59 -15.67 -7.68
CA GLY A 137 -8.83 -15.63 -8.94
C GLY A 137 -7.40 -15.10 -8.82
N VAL A 138 -6.99 -14.61 -7.65
CA VAL A 138 -5.61 -14.23 -7.34
C VAL A 138 -4.86 -15.44 -6.80
N VAL A 139 -3.67 -15.73 -7.31
CA VAL A 139 -2.77 -16.76 -6.76
C VAL A 139 -1.77 -16.10 -5.83
N ILE A 140 -1.89 -16.36 -4.54
CA ILE A 140 -0.97 -15.88 -3.50
C ILE A 140 0.04 -16.99 -3.23
N THR A 141 1.33 -16.67 -3.24
CA THR A 141 2.41 -17.61 -2.93
C THR A 141 3.28 -17.02 -1.83
N VAL A 142 3.64 -17.85 -0.85
CA VAL A 142 4.59 -17.51 0.20
C VAL A 142 5.80 -18.43 0.07
N LYS A 143 6.98 -17.83 0.03
CA LYS A 143 8.28 -18.52 -0.06
C LYS A 143 9.19 -18.12 1.08
N ALA A 144 9.78 -19.10 1.74
CA ALA A 144 10.77 -18.88 2.77
C ALA A 144 11.92 -19.88 2.66
N GLY A 145 13.11 -19.45 3.10
CA GLY A 145 14.28 -20.30 3.15
C GLY A 145 14.11 -21.48 4.12
N PRO A 146 15.00 -22.49 4.03
CA PRO A 146 15.12 -23.56 5.03
C PRO A 146 15.11 -23.01 6.47
N GLY A 147 14.24 -23.56 7.32
CA GLY A 147 14.25 -23.29 8.76
C GLY A 147 13.49 -22.07 9.23
N VAL A 148 12.91 -21.28 8.31
CA VAL A 148 12.07 -20.13 8.67
C VAL A 148 10.77 -20.60 9.32
N PHE A 149 10.17 -21.67 8.80
CA PHE A 149 8.96 -22.28 9.34
C PHE A 149 9.16 -23.77 9.62
N PRO A 150 8.42 -24.34 10.60
CA PRO A 150 8.31 -25.79 10.78
C PRO A 150 7.85 -26.52 9.52
N ALA A 151 8.24 -27.79 9.37
CA ALA A 151 7.96 -28.57 8.16
C ALA A 151 6.45 -28.87 7.96
N ASP A 152 5.66 -28.82 9.02
CA ASP A 152 4.20 -29.02 9.03
C ASP A 152 3.41 -27.72 8.83
N ALA A 153 4.08 -26.57 8.76
CA ALA A 153 3.43 -25.28 8.56
C ALA A 153 2.65 -25.24 7.24
N VAL A 154 1.49 -24.58 7.26
CA VAL A 154 0.63 -24.42 6.08
C VAL A 154 0.24 -22.97 5.84
N LEU A 155 0.14 -22.59 4.57
CA LEU A 155 -0.36 -21.29 4.15
C LEU A 155 -1.88 -21.24 4.31
N SER A 156 -2.36 -20.19 4.97
CA SER A 156 -3.77 -19.81 5.06
C SER A 156 -3.93 -18.42 4.48
N VAL A 157 -4.86 -18.27 3.53
CA VAL A 157 -5.20 -16.98 2.92
C VAL A 157 -6.70 -16.79 2.95
N GLU A 158 -7.16 -15.69 3.53
CA GLU A 158 -8.57 -15.33 3.62
C GLU A 158 -8.82 -13.93 3.06
N GLN A 159 -10.04 -13.65 2.63
CA GLN A 159 -10.44 -12.27 2.31
C GLN A 159 -10.70 -11.51 3.61
N VAL A 160 -10.36 -10.22 3.59
CA VAL A 160 -10.68 -9.36 4.73
C VAL A 160 -12.19 -9.15 4.82
N PRO A 161 -12.80 -9.32 6.01
CA PRO A 161 -14.21 -9.06 6.19
C PRO A 161 -14.58 -7.61 5.87
N VAL A 162 -15.73 -7.41 5.22
CA VAL A 162 -16.22 -6.08 4.79
C VAL A 162 -16.23 -5.03 5.91
N TYR A 163 -16.46 -5.44 7.17
CA TYR A 163 -16.48 -4.51 8.30
C TYR A 163 -15.10 -3.98 8.70
N GLN A 164 -14.01 -4.69 8.35
CA GLN A 164 -12.63 -4.24 8.56
C GLN A 164 -12.09 -3.47 7.33
N GLN A 165 -12.66 -3.71 6.14
CA GLN A 165 -12.17 -3.13 4.89
C GLN A 165 -12.03 -1.60 4.96
N THR A 166 -13.00 -0.88 5.55
CA THR A 166 -12.90 0.59 5.66
C THR A 166 -11.68 1.07 6.45
N GLN A 167 -11.26 0.33 7.48
CA GLN A 167 -10.07 0.69 8.25
C GLN A 167 -8.80 0.41 7.45
N VAL A 168 -8.78 -0.70 6.69
CA VAL A 168 -7.68 -1.02 5.77
C VAL A 168 -7.56 0.06 4.69
N ASP A 169 -8.67 0.40 4.03
CA ASP A 169 -8.70 1.41 2.96
C ASP A 169 -8.18 2.76 3.46
N THR A 170 -8.57 3.15 4.69
CA THR A 170 -8.09 4.40 5.31
C THR A 170 -6.58 4.35 5.54
N ALA A 171 -6.06 3.26 6.12
CA ALA A 171 -4.63 3.10 6.40
C ALA A 171 -3.80 3.14 5.10
N VAL A 172 -4.28 2.48 4.04
CA VAL A 172 -3.62 2.47 2.72
C VAL A 172 -3.69 3.85 2.06
N GLU A 173 -4.83 4.53 2.12
CA GLU A 173 -5.00 5.87 1.57
C GLU A 173 -4.05 6.91 2.21
N GLU A 174 -3.75 6.78 3.50
CA GLU A 174 -2.82 7.68 4.20
C GLU A 174 -1.36 7.59 3.69
N VAL A 175 -0.98 6.46 3.10
CA VAL A 175 0.37 6.27 2.54
C VAL A 175 0.41 6.28 1.02
N ARG A 176 -0.74 6.17 0.35
CA ARG A 176 -0.85 6.26 -1.11
C ARG A 176 -0.51 7.68 -1.61
N GLY A 177 0.09 7.77 -2.79
CA GLY A 177 0.39 9.07 -3.40
C GLY A 177 -0.87 9.86 -3.73
N GLU A 178 -0.89 11.16 -3.43
CA GLU A 178 -2.06 12.04 -3.60
C GLU A 178 -2.57 12.11 -5.06
N ASP A 179 -1.71 11.85 -6.04
CA ASP A 179 -2.05 11.90 -7.47
C ASP A 179 -2.45 10.54 -8.07
N GLN A 180 -2.58 9.48 -7.26
CA GLN A 180 -2.88 8.12 -7.70
C GLN A 180 -4.36 7.76 -7.52
N ASN A 181 -5.00 7.35 -8.62
CA ASN A 181 -6.36 6.83 -8.65
C ASN A 181 -6.33 5.30 -8.59
N VAL A 182 -7.22 4.69 -7.79
CA VAL A 182 -7.33 3.23 -7.67
C VAL A 182 -8.28 2.69 -8.75
N ALA A 183 -7.76 1.82 -9.61
CA ALA A 183 -8.56 1.09 -10.59
C ALA A 183 -9.18 -0.18 -9.98
N VAL A 184 -8.35 -0.95 -9.26
CA VAL A 184 -8.72 -2.22 -8.62
C VAL A 184 -7.90 -2.36 -7.34
N SER A 185 -8.51 -2.91 -6.29
CA SER A 185 -7.85 -3.19 -5.00
C SER A 185 -8.28 -4.55 -4.46
N TYR A 186 -7.31 -5.29 -3.91
CA TYR A 186 -7.51 -6.59 -3.28
C TYR A 186 -6.87 -6.60 -1.90
N THR A 187 -7.58 -7.05 -0.88
CA THR A 187 -7.02 -7.21 0.47
C THR A 187 -7.15 -8.65 0.95
N PHE A 188 -6.03 -9.20 1.43
CA PHE A 188 -5.93 -10.57 1.93
C PHE A 188 -5.37 -10.60 3.35
N ASP A 189 -5.95 -11.44 4.20
CA ASP A 189 -5.34 -11.88 5.46
C ASP A 189 -4.47 -13.10 5.14
N ILE A 190 -3.15 -12.92 5.18
CA ILE A 190 -2.16 -13.95 4.84
C ILE A 190 -1.55 -14.42 6.14
N LYS A 191 -1.55 -15.74 6.37
CA LYS A 191 -0.98 -16.37 7.56
C LYS A 191 -0.24 -17.64 7.20
N VAL A 192 0.79 -17.97 7.98
CA VAL A 192 1.37 -19.31 8.03
C VAL A 192 1.00 -19.90 9.37
N VAL A 193 0.35 -21.06 9.40
CA VAL A 193 -0.22 -21.62 10.64
C VAL A 193 0.19 -23.07 10.86
N ASN A 194 0.15 -23.49 12.11
CA ASN A 194 0.12 -24.91 12.45
C ASN A 194 -1.27 -25.49 12.10
N PRO A 195 -1.36 -26.53 11.25
CA PRO A 195 -2.64 -27.08 10.82
C PRO A 195 -3.44 -27.77 11.95
N GLU A 196 -2.79 -28.17 13.05
CA GLU A 196 -3.43 -28.85 14.17
C GLU A 196 -3.92 -27.88 15.25
N THR A 197 -3.09 -26.89 15.62
CA THR A 197 -3.40 -25.95 16.71
C THR A 197 -4.04 -24.66 16.21
N GLY A 198 -3.84 -24.29 14.95
CA GLY A 198 -4.21 -22.99 14.40
C GLY A 198 -3.31 -21.84 14.89
N GLU A 199 -2.21 -22.14 15.58
CA GLU A 199 -1.22 -21.15 15.99
C GLU A 199 -0.52 -20.56 14.77
N GLU A 200 -0.33 -19.26 14.76
CA GLU A 200 0.31 -18.54 13.67
C GLU A 200 1.83 -18.49 13.86
N TYR A 201 2.56 -18.76 12.78
CA TYR A 201 4.00 -18.64 12.70
C TYR A 201 4.38 -17.33 12.03
N GLN A 202 5.23 -16.56 12.69
CA GLN A 202 5.86 -15.36 12.16
C GLN A 202 7.33 -15.65 11.84
N PRO A 203 7.93 -15.03 10.80
CA PRO A 203 9.38 -15.05 10.61
C PRO A 203 10.09 -14.54 11.88
N ALA A 204 11.25 -15.10 12.21
CA ALA A 204 12.02 -14.62 13.36
C ALA A 204 12.65 -13.24 13.08
N ASP A 205 12.95 -12.47 14.13
CA ASP A 205 13.57 -11.15 14.02
C ASP A 205 14.75 -11.11 13.04
N GLY A 206 14.64 -10.27 12.01
CA GLY A 206 15.67 -10.10 10.98
C GLY A 206 15.65 -11.13 9.85
N GLN A 207 14.68 -12.05 9.83
CA GLN A 207 14.37 -12.89 8.67
C GLN A 207 13.31 -12.22 7.79
N THR A 208 13.40 -12.43 6.48
CA THR A 208 12.36 -12.01 5.52
C THR A 208 11.85 -13.22 4.75
N VAL A 209 10.62 -13.08 4.26
CA VAL A 209 9.96 -14.05 3.39
C VAL A 209 9.46 -13.35 2.15
N GLY A 210 9.40 -14.09 1.04
CA GLY A 210 8.84 -13.62 -0.22
C GLY A 210 7.34 -13.88 -0.26
N VAL A 211 6.55 -12.85 -0.53
CA VAL A 211 5.12 -12.96 -0.80
C VAL A 211 4.88 -12.50 -2.23
N SER A 212 4.11 -13.27 -3.01
CA SER A 212 3.80 -12.89 -4.38
C SER A 212 2.33 -13.10 -4.73
N PHE A 213 1.84 -12.23 -5.61
CA PHE A 213 0.46 -12.14 -6.06
C PHE A 213 0.46 -12.25 -7.57
N THR A 214 -0.18 -13.29 -8.12
CA THR A 214 -0.34 -13.45 -9.57
C THR A 214 -1.78 -13.13 -9.95
N LEU A 215 -1.94 -12.14 -10.83
CA LEU A 215 -3.23 -11.62 -11.28
C LEU A 215 -3.13 -10.95 -12.67
N ALA A 216 -4.28 -10.72 -13.30
CA ALA A 216 -4.34 -10.28 -14.70
C ALA A 216 -4.00 -8.79 -14.84
N GLU A 217 -4.42 -7.97 -13.88
CA GLU A 217 -4.25 -6.51 -13.84
C GLU A 217 -2.78 -6.10 -13.76
N ALA A 218 -1.93 -6.95 -13.16
CA ALA A 218 -0.49 -6.74 -13.14
C ALA A 218 0.16 -6.83 -14.54
N ALA A 219 -0.57 -7.25 -15.57
CA ALA A 219 -0.10 -7.22 -16.95
C ALA A 219 -0.51 -5.94 -17.71
N ASP A 220 -1.31 -5.06 -17.10
CA ASP A 220 -1.79 -3.84 -17.75
C ASP A 220 -0.73 -2.74 -17.68
N GLU A 221 -0.16 -2.38 -18.84
CA GLU A 221 0.87 -1.36 -18.97
C GLU A 221 0.40 0.06 -18.56
N ASN A 222 -0.91 0.28 -18.45
CA ASN A 222 -1.48 1.55 -18.00
C ASN A 222 -1.62 1.64 -16.47
N LEU A 223 -1.34 0.56 -15.75
CA LEU A 223 -1.47 0.48 -14.30
C LEU A 223 -0.09 0.34 -13.64
N THR A 224 -0.01 0.85 -12.41
CA THR A 224 1.11 0.61 -11.50
C THR A 224 0.63 -0.31 -10.40
N THR A 225 1.33 -1.42 -10.20
CA THR A 225 1.07 -2.36 -9.10
C THR A 225 1.72 -1.86 -7.82
N ASN A 226 0.93 -1.69 -6.75
CA ASN A 226 1.41 -1.30 -5.42
C ASN A 226 0.98 -2.37 -4.42
N VAL A 227 1.84 -2.68 -3.46
CA VAL A 227 1.56 -3.66 -2.40
C VAL A 227 1.81 -2.99 -1.05
N TYR A 228 0.87 -3.16 -0.14
CA TYR A 228 0.90 -2.59 1.20
C TYR A 228 0.80 -3.70 2.24
N HIS A 229 1.67 -3.65 3.25
CA HIS A 229 1.54 -4.46 4.46
C HIS A 229 0.78 -3.64 5.51
N VAL A 230 -0.34 -4.16 6.00
CA VAL A 230 -1.25 -3.46 6.89
C VAL A 230 -1.32 -4.19 8.23
N THR A 231 -0.75 -3.56 9.26
CA THR A 231 -0.61 -4.11 10.62
C THR A 231 -1.50 -3.37 11.61
N GLU A 232 -1.79 -4.01 12.75
CA GLU A 232 -2.47 -3.38 13.87
C GLU A 232 -1.45 -2.66 14.77
N GLU A 233 -1.73 -1.40 15.12
CA GLU A 233 -0.90 -0.62 16.02
C GLU A 233 -1.18 -1.03 17.48
N GLU A 234 -0.18 -1.61 18.13
CA GLU A 234 -0.23 -2.10 19.52
C GLU A 234 -0.84 -1.12 20.55
N THR A 235 -0.68 0.20 20.34
CA THR A 235 -1.10 1.20 21.33
C THR A 235 -2.53 1.68 21.16
N THR A 236 -3.05 1.69 19.93
CA THR A 236 -4.36 2.26 19.60
C THR A 236 -5.37 1.21 19.12
N GLY A 237 -4.91 0.04 18.68
CA GLY A 237 -5.70 -0.94 17.94
C GLY A 237 -6.16 -0.44 16.56
N GLY A 238 -5.56 0.66 16.08
CA GLY A 238 -5.76 1.17 14.72
C GLY A 238 -4.97 0.35 13.70
N LEU A 239 -5.34 0.43 12.42
CA LEU A 239 -4.54 -0.16 11.35
C LEU A 239 -3.59 0.88 10.77
N THR A 240 -2.37 0.47 10.47
CA THR A 240 -1.36 1.27 9.77
C THR A 240 -0.85 0.50 8.57
N ALA A 241 -0.58 1.19 7.46
CA ALA A 241 -0.06 0.57 6.25
C ALA A 241 1.38 1.01 5.98
N GLU A 242 2.17 0.11 5.41
CA GLU A 242 3.49 0.37 4.85
C GLU A 242 3.52 -0.07 3.38
N ALA A 243 3.97 0.81 2.49
CA ALA A 243 4.18 0.47 1.09
C ALA A 243 5.44 -0.39 0.95
N LEU A 244 5.32 -1.54 0.28
CA LEU A 244 6.41 -2.47 0.04
C LEU A 244 7.03 -2.27 -1.34
N ASP A 245 8.34 -2.49 -1.44
CA ASP A 245 9.05 -2.45 -2.72
C ASP A 245 8.69 -3.69 -3.56
N VAL A 246 7.98 -3.46 -4.67
CA VAL A 246 7.63 -4.52 -5.63
C VAL A 246 8.85 -4.79 -6.53
N THR A 247 9.42 -5.99 -6.42
CA THR A 247 10.73 -6.31 -7.02
C THR A 247 10.66 -6.99 -8.37
N THR A 248 9.52 -7.61 -8.70
CA THR A 248 9.41 -8.45 -9.90
C THR A 248 8.01 -8.40 -10.48
N GLU A 249 7.91 -8.13 -11.79
CA GLU A 249 6.77 -8.44 -12.64
C GLU A 249 7.20 -9.55 -13.62
N ILE A 250 6.90 -10.81 -13.30
CA ILE A 250 7.15 -11.91 -14.23
C ILE A 250 5.88 -12.15 -15.03
N THR A 251 5.95 -11.95 -16.34
CA THR A 251 4.97 -12.50 -17.28
C THR A 251 5.36 -13.96 -17.55
N PRO A 252 4.62 -14.98 -17.05
CA PRO A 252 4.85 -16.34 -17.49
C PRO A 252 4.56 -16.43 -18.99
N GLU A 253 5.38 -17.18 -19.74
CA GLU A 253 5.18 -17.43 -21.19
C GLU A 253 3.86 -18.18 -21.50
N THR A 254 3.09 -18.52 -20.47
CA THR A 254 1.90 -19.37 -20.48
C THR A 254 0.61 -18.69 -20.01
N GLY A 255 0.50 -17.36 -20.07
CA GLY A 255 -0.80 -16.68 -19.92
C GLY A 255 -1.48 -16.83 -18.55
N GLU A 256 -0.71 -17.10 -17.50
CA GLU A 256 -1.17 -17.34 -16.13
C GLU A 256 -1.23 -16.05 -15.27
N GLY A 257 -1.18 -14.86 -15.89
CA GLY A 257 -1.18 -13.55 -15.21
C GLY A 257 0.23 -13.08 -14.84
N THR A 258 0.42 -11.77 -14.62
CA THR A 258 1.71 -11.23 -14.17
C THR A 258 1.79 -11.35 -12.65
N THR A 259 2.98 -11.66 -12.14
CA THR A 259 3.23 -11.81 -10.70
C THR A 259 3.87 -10.55 -10.14
N ALA A 260 3.28 -9.94 -9.11
CA ALA A 260 3.91 -8.94 -8.25
C ALA A 260 4.51 -9.60 -7.00
N ALA A 261 5.78 -9.34 -6.69
CA ALA A 261 6.49 -9.96 -5.56
C ALA A 261 7.11 -8.92 -4.63
N VAL A 262 7.00 -9.18 -3.32
CA VAL A 262 7.52 -8.36 -2.24
C VAL A 262 8.27 -9.22 -1.22
N GLU A 263 9.20 -8.60 -0.51
CA GLU A 263 9.81 -9.18 0.69
C GLU A 263 9.19 -8.52 1.92
N THR A 264 8.95 -9.31 2.97
CA THR A 264 8.29 -8.86 4.21
C THR A 264 8.86 -9.62 5.40
N ASP A 265 8.78 -9.04 6.59
CA ASP A 265 9.30 -9.58 7.85
C ASP A 265 8.19 -10.13 8.77
N GLY A 266 6.94 -10.02 8.35
CA GLY A 266 5.79 -10.52 9.11
C GLY A 266 4.66 -10.96 8.20
N PHE A 267 3.58 -11.43 8.82
CA PHE A 267 2.32 -11.72 8.16
C PHE A 267 1.19 -10.97 8.87
N SER A 268 0.27 -10.44 8.07
CA SER A 268 -0.96 -9.79 8.53
C SER A 268 -1.87 -9.55 7.31
N LEU A 269 -2.39 -8.34 7.16
CA LEU A 269 -3.18 -7.94 6.01
C LEU A 269 -2.27 -7.40 4.90
N TYR A 270 -2.53 -7.82 3.66
CA TYR A 270 -1.86 -7.30 2.48
C TYR A 270 -2.87 -6.71 1.53
N THR A 271 -2.65 -5.47 1.11
CA THR A 271 -3.45 -4.82 0.07
C THR A 271 -2.63 -4.70 -1.21
N VAL A 272 -3.17 -5.17 -2.32
CA VAL A 272 -2.61 -5.00 -3.66
C VAL A 272 -3.50 -4.03 -4.41
N GLU A 273 -2.97 -2.86 -4.78
CA GLU A 273 -3.69 -1.86 -5.56
C GLU A 273 -3.09 -1.69 -6.94
N PHE A 274 -3.95 -1.61 -7.95
CA PHE A 274 -3.60 -1.17 -9.29
C PHE A 274 -4.03 0.26 -9.45
N THR A 275 -3.05 1.14 -9.63
CA THR A 275 -3.29 2.58 -9.67
C THR A 275 -2.86 3.20 -10.98
N TYR A 276 -3.40 4.37 -11.29
CA TYR A 276 -2.95 5.21 -12.40
C TYR A 276 -2.90 6.66 -11.94
N ASN A 277 -1.99 7.44 -12.53
CA ASN A 277 -1.86 8.85 -12.20
C ASN A 277 -3.11 9.63 -12.64
N THR A 278 -3.37 10.76 -12.00
CA THR A 278 -4.43 11.68 -12.42
C THR A 278 -4.23 12.11 -13.87
N LEU A 279 -5.23 11.83 -14.71
CA LEU A 279 -5.20 12.11 -16.14
C LEU A 279 -5.94 13.41 -16.44
N LYS A 280 -5.29 14.30 -17.20
CA LYS A 280 -5.84 15.60 -17.57
C LYS A 280 -5.64 15.86 -19.05
N TYR A 281 -6.70 16.30 -19.71
CA TYR A 281 -6.65 16.71 -21.11
C TYR A 281 -7.31 18.06 -21.29
N VAL A 282 -6.66 18.93 -22.08
CA VAL A 282 -7.20 20.23 -22.46
C VAL A 282 -7.81 20.10 -23.85
N MET A 283 -9.13 20.27 -23.93
CA MET A 283 -9.88 20.20 -25.18
C MET A 283 -10.47 21.58 -25.50
N GLN A 284 -10.11 22.12 -26.66
CA GLN A 284 -10.67 23.38 -27.13
C GLN A 284 -12.14 23.22 -27.50
N GLY A 285 -12.97 24.20 -27.15
CA GLY A 285 -14.34 24.30 -27.63
C GLY A 285 -14.46 24.23 -29.15
N ASP A 286 -15.59 23.71 -29.64
CA ASP A 286 -15.91 23.59 -31.07
C ASP A 286 -14.92 22.73 -31.89
N THR A 287 -14.13 21.87 -31.23
CA THR A 287 -13.19 20.96 -31.90
C THR A 287 -13.64 19.51 -31.90
N THR A 288 -12.96 18.71 -32.71
CA THR A 288 -13.13 17.27 -32.75
C THR A 288 -11.76 16.61 -32.79
N VAL A 289 -11.55 15.62 -31.92
CA VAL A 289 -10.26 14.95 -31.71
C VAL A 289 -10.49 13.44 -31.69
N ALA A 290 -9.59 12.67 -32.30
CA ALA A 290 -9.63 11.22 -32.18
C ALA A 290 -9.25 10.81 -30.76
N LEU A 291 -10.01 9.89 -30.15
CA LEU A 291 -9.73 9.46 -28.77
C LEU A 291 -8.31 8.91 -28.62
N SER A 292 -7.77 8.24 -29.64
CA SER A 292 -6.39 7.75 -29.61
C SER A 292 -5.33 8.84 -29.43
N GLU A 293 -5.59 10.07 -29.90
CA GLU A 293 -4.69 11.22 -29.69
C GLU A 293 -4.75 11.68 -28.24
N ILE A 294 -5.95 11.72 -27.66
CA ILE A 294 -6.15 12.04 -26.24
C ILE A 294 -5.44 11.00 -25.35
N LEU A 295 -5.66 9.71 -25.62
CA LEU A 295 -5.03 8.62 -24.87
C LEU A 295 -3.51 8.72 -24.91
N GLN A 296 -2.94 8.97 -26.09
CA GLN A 296 -1.49 9.18 -26.23
C GLN A 296 -0.99 10.37 -25.38
N GLU A 297 -1.71 11.49 -25.38
CA GLU A 297 -1.33 12.69 -24.62
C GLU A 297 -1.37 12.45 -23.11
N VAL A 298 -2.37 11.70 -22.63
CA VAL A 298 -2.49 11.38 -21.20
C VAL A 298 -1.68 10.15 -20.78
N GLY A 299 -0.94 9.53 -21.71
CA GLY A 299 -0.06 8.38 -21.42
C GLY A 299 -0.77 7.03 -21.31
N LEU A 300 -2.01 6.91 -21.81
CA LEU A 300 -2.73 5.65 -21.92
C LEU A 300 -2.46 4.97 -23.28
N THR A 301 -2.46 3.65 -23.27
CA THR A 301 -2.24 2.80 -24.44
C THR A 301 -3.36 1.76 -24.58
N GLY A 302 -3.58 1.27 -25.79
CA GLY A 302 -4.63 0.29 -26.09
C GLY A 302 -5.89 0.91 -26.72
N GLY A 303 -6.87 0.06 -27.00
CA GLY A 303 -8.12 0.45 -27.65
C GLY A 303 -9.26 0.59 -26.65
N ALA A 304 -9.95 1.73 -26.69
CA ALA A 304 -11.15 1.96 -25.90
C ALA A 304 -12.32 1.10 -26.37
N THR A 305 -12.91 0.38 -25.43
CA THR A 305 -14.11 -0.45 -25.64
C THR A 305 -15.39 0.28 -25.27
N ASP A 306 -15.30 1.24 -24.35
CA ASP A 306 -16.43 2.07 -23.93
C ASP A 306 -15.94 3.47 -23.53
N VAL A 307 -16.81 4.48 -23.72
CA VAL A 307 -16.54 5.88 -23.38
C VAL A 307 -17.82 6.52 -22.85
N ALA A 308 -17.72 7.18 -21.70
CA ALA A 308 -18.78 8.03 -21.17
C ALA A 308 -18.25 9.42 -20.84
N VAL A 309 -19.13 10.41 -20.87
CA VAL A 309 -18.82 11.82 -20.65
C VAL A 309 -19.71 12.40 -19.56
N SER A 310 -19.19 13.36 -18.80
CA SER A 310 -19.91 14.04 -17.73
C SER A 310 -21.12 14.84 -18.23
N ASN A 311 -20.98 15.50 -19.39
CA ASN A 311 -22.00 16.37 -19.94
C ASN A 311 -22.02 16.34 -21.47
N ALA A 312 -22.93 15.53 -22.01
CA ALA A 312 -23.11 15.36 -23.46
C ALA A 312 -23.52 16.64 -24.21
N ASP A 313 -24.02 17.67 -23.52
CA ASP A 313 -24.34 18.96 -24.15
C ASP A 313 -23.09 19.82 -24.38
N LEU A 314 -22.03 19.62 -23.58
CA LEU A 314 -20.77 20.36 -23.71
C LEU A 314 -19.79 19.66 -24.65
N PHE A 315 -19.72 18.33 -24.55
CA PHE A 315 -18.90 17.51 -25.44
C PHE A 315 -19.43 16.08 -25.47
N SER A 316 -19.20 15.36 -26.55
CA SER A 316 -19.70 14.01 -26.75
C SER A 316 -18.65 13.05 -27.29
N ALA A 317 -18.90 11.76 -27.13
CA ALA A 317 -18.11 10.69 -27.70
C ALA A 317 -18.98 9.89 -28.69
N SER A 318 -18.46 9.62 -29.89
CA SER A 318 -19.15 8.82 -30.90
C SER A 318 -18.21 7.79 -31.53
N ASN A 319 -18.74 6.61 -31.87
CA ASN A 319 -17.99 5.55 -32.54
C ASN A 319 -18.83 4.96 -33.69
N GLU A 320 -19.06 5.79 -34.71
CA GLU A 320 -19.83 5.39 -35.88
C GLU A 320 -18.97 4.67 -36.93
N THR A 321 -17.66 4.93 -36.95
CA THR A 321 -16.71 4.48 -37.98
C THR A 321 -15.77 3.39 -37.50
N GLY A 322 -15.93 2.88 -36.27
CA GLY A 322 -15.00 1.95 -35.63
C GLY A 322 -13.82 2.64 -34.92
N GLU A 323 -13.84 3.97 -34.86
CA GLU A 323 -12.89 4.81 -34.14
C GLU A 323 -13.70 5.77 -33.26
N TRP A 324 -13.27 5.91 -31.99
CA TRP A 324 -13.89 6.85 -31.07
C TRP A 324 -13.45 8.27 -31.39
N ILE A 325 -14.42 9.14 -31.59
CA ILE A 325 -14.25 10.56 -31.88
C ILE A 325 -14.88 11.35 -30.73
N ILE A 326 -14.10 12.24 -30.12
CA ILE A 326 -14.55 13.17 -29.09
C ILE A 326 -14.80 14.53 -29.74
N THR A 327 -15.98 15.10 -29.53
CA THR A 327 -16.39 16.40 -30.08
C THR A 327 -16.76 17.35 -28.95
N ALA A 328 -16.04 18.46 -28.82
CA ALA A 328 -16.47 19.58 -27.99
C ALA A 328 -17.48 20.41 -28.78
N HIS A 329 -18.67 20.65 -28.20
CA HIS A 329 -19.76 21.38 -28.84
C HIS A 329 -19.70 22.89 -28.61
N GLN A 330 -18.95 23.31 -27.60
CA GLN A 330 -18.69 24.70 -27.26
C GLN A 330 -17.53 24.76 -26.27
N ALA A 331 -16.98 25.96 -26.06
CA ALA A 331 -16.06 26.19 -24.96
C ALA A 331 -16.78 26.05 -23.61
N PHE A 332 -16.08 25.54 -22.59
CA PHE A 332 -16.65 25.35 -21.24
C PHE A 332 -15.70 25.80 -20.14
N ASP A 333 -16.24 26.46 -19.11
CA ASP A 333 -15.50 27.04 -17.98
C ASP A 333 -15.49 26.16 -16.72
N THR A 334 -16.05 24.95 -16.83
CA THR A 334 -16.09 23.91 -15.81
C THR A 334 -15.07 22.81 -16.10
N ALA A 335 -14.56 22.16 -15.06
CA ALA A 335 -13.85 20.91 -15.24
C ALA A 335 -14.89 19.81 -15.50
N GLU A 336 -14.79 19.20 -16.67
CA GLU A 336 -15.60 18.06 -17.09
C GLU A 336 -14.78 16.78 -16.98
N TRP A 337 -15.40 15.62 -17.15
CA TRP A 337 -14.69 14.33 -17.14
C TRP A 337 -15.18 13.42 -18.26
N MET A 338 -14.28 12.59 -18.76
CA MET A 338 -14.65 11.41 -19.54
C MET A 338 -14.09 10.16 -18.90
N THR A 339 -14.84 9.06 -18.92
CA THR A 339 -14.34 7.74 -18.55
C THR A 339 -14.10 6.92 -19.80
N VAL A 340 -12.99 6.21 -19.84
CA VAL A 340 -12.61 5.34 -20.95
C VAL A 340 -12.34 3.94 -20.43
N THR A 341 -12.94 2.91 -21.05
CA THR A 341 -12.68 1.51 -20.69
C THR A 341 -11.67 0.88 -21.65
N ILE A 342 -10.48 0.52 -21.15
CA ILE A 342 -9.41 -0.14 -21.91
C ILE A 342 -9.08 -1.45 -21.20
N GLY A 343 -9.01 -2.57 -21.91
CA GLY A 343 -8.67 -3.86 -21.29
C GLY A 343 -9.65 -4.37 -20.22
N GLY A 344 -10.81 -3.73 -20.06
CA GLY A 344 -11.77 -4.00 -18.97
C GLY A 344 -11.64 -3.08 -17.76
N VAL A 345 -10.63 -2.21 -17.74
CA VAL A 345 -10.37 -1.22 -16.68
C VAL A 345 -10.89 0.15 -17.12
N THR A 346 -11.54 0.87 -16.21
CA THR A 346 -12.08 2.21 -16.46
C THR A 346 -11.14 3.28 -15.92
N TYR A 347 -10.74 4.21 -16.79
CA TYR A 347 -9.89 5.36 -16.46
C TYR A 347 -10.71 6.63 -16.54
N GLU A 348 -10.59 7.52 -15.56
CA GLU A 348 -11.17 8.85 -15.61
C GLU A 348 -10.13 9.87 -16.10
N ILE A 349 -10.52 10.65 -17.11
CA ILE A 349 -9.74 11.77 -17.65
C ILE A 349 -10.51 13.04 -17.34
N THR A 350 -9.90 13.93 -16.56
CA THR A 350 -10.42 15.29 -16.40
C THR A 350 -10.23 16.05 -17.70
N VAL A 351 -11.30 16.62 -18.24
CA VAL A 351 -11.31 17.42 -19.45
C VAL A 351 -11.58 18.86 -19.10
N THR A 352 -10.71 19.77 -19.53
CA THR A 352 -10.87 21.21 -19.33
C THR A 352 -10.77 21.93 -20.67
N ASP A 353 -11.34 23.12 -20.77
CA ASP A 353 -10.98 24.08 -21.81
C ASP A 353 -9.92 25.04 -21.24
N ASP A 354 -8.90 25.38 -22.03
CA ASP A 354 -7.93 26.44 -21.65
C ASP A 354 -8.51 27.86 -21.84
N GLY A 355 -9.76 27.96 -22.32
CA GLY A 355 -10.43 29.20 -22.66
C GLY A 355 -9.98 29.77 -24.01
N GLY A 356 -9.03 29.09 -24.68
CA GLY A 356 -8.38 29.55 -25.90
C GLY A 356 -7.72 30.92 -25.77
N ILE A 357 -7.45 31.53 -26.92
CA ILE A 357 -6.83 32.86 -27.00
C ILE A 357 -7.93 33.90 -26.99
N THR A 358 -8.07 34.64 -25.89
CA THR A 358 -9.20 35.58 -25.68
C THR A 358 -8.79 37.04 -25.77
N THR A 359 -7.49 37.33 -25.58
CA THR A 359 -6.96 38.69 -25.56
C THR A 359 -5.83 38.91 -26.57
N TRP A 360 -5.61 40.18 -26.90
CA TRP A 360 -4.50 40.60 -27.77
C TRP A 360 -3.13 40.15 -27.23
N ASN A 361 -2.94 40.21 -25.91
CA ASN A 361 -1.69 39.82 -25.26
C ASN A 361 -1.48 38.29 -25.26
N GLU A 362 -2.54 37.51 -25.06
CA GLU A 362 -2.49 36.05 -25.20
C GLU A 362 -2.15 35.66 -26.63
N LEU A 363 -2.76 36.31 -27.63
CA LEU A 363 -2.44 36.07 -29.03
C LEU A 363 -0.97 36.39 -29.31
N GLN A 364 -0.47 37.53 -28.82
CA GLN A 364 0.95 37.86 -28.94
C GLN A 364 1.85 36.83 -28.26
N THR A 365 1.46 36.32 -27.09
CA THR A 365 2.22 35.28 -26.37
C THR A 365 2.27 33.99 -27.18
N ALA A 366 1.15 33.56 -27.76
CA ALA A 366 1.07 32.39 -28.62
C ALA A 366 1.94 32.53 -29.89
N LEU A 367 1.87 33.68 -30.57
CA LEU A 367 2.73 33.97 -31.73
C LEU A 367 4.24 33.94 -31.39
N ASN A 368 4.61 34.30 -30.17
CA ASN A 368 5.99 34.27 -29.69
C ASN A 368 6.46 32.86 -29.30
N ALA A 369 5.56 31.93 -29.00
CA ALA A 369 5.90 30.53 -28.76
C ALA A 369 6.23 29.79 -30.07
N GLY A 370 5.64 30.22 -31.20
CA GLY A 370 5.74 29.51 -32.48
C GLY A 370 4.68 28.40 -32.61
N GLY A 371 4.73 27.63 -33.70
CA GLY A 371 3.81 26.51 -33.92
C GLY A 371 2.44 26.94 -34.48
N THR A 372 1.42 26.12 -34.23
CA THR A 372 0.04 26.40 -34.67
C THR A 372 -0.70 27.19 -33.60
N VAL A 373 -1.35 28.28 -34.03
CA VAL A 373 -2.14 29.19 -33.20
C VAL A 373 -3.53 29.26 -33.80
N THR A 374 -4.54 28.77 -33.09
CA THR A 374 -5.94 28.75 -33.57
C THR A 374 -6.78 29.73 -32.74
N LEU A 375 -7.56 30.58 -33.41
CA LEU A 375 -8.47 31.49 -32.72
C LEU A 375 -9.75 30.76 -32.28
N THR A 376 -10.26 31.15 -31.11
CA THR A 376 -11.53 30.65 -30.56
C THR A 376 -12.60 31.73 -30.44
N GLN A 377 -12.25 32.99 -30.70
CA GLN A 377 -13.17 34.13 -30.74
C GLN A 377 -12.55 35.30 -31.50
N ASP A 378 -13.37 36.34 -31.76
CA ASP A 378 -12.87 37.61 -32.26
C ASP A 378 -11.96 38.29 -31.23
N ILE A 379 -10.79 38.75 -31.66
CA ILE A 379 -9.82 39.43 -30.81
C ILE A 379 -9.66 40.86 -31.29
N THR A 380 -9.97 41.82 -30.42
CA THR A 380 -9.80 43.25 -30.68
C THR A 380 -8.67 43.82 -29.81
N ALA A 381 -7.79 44.61 -30.41
CA ALA A 381 -6.74 45.32 -29.69
C ALA A 381 -7.32 46.41 -28.78
N GLY A 382 -6.76 46.57 -27.59
CA GLY A 382 -6.99 47.74 -26.76
C GLY A 382 -6.27 48.99 -27.28
N ALA A 383 -6.65 50.16 -26.75
CA ALA A 383 -6.12 51.46 -27.19
C ALA A 383 -4.59 51.60 -27.05
N ASN A 384 -3.96 50.83 -26.15
CA ASN A 384 -2.52 50.88 -25.89
C ASN A 384 -1.74 49.70 -26.47
N ASP A 385 -2.43 48.74 -27.08
CA ASP A 385 -1.77 47.59 -27.67
C ASP A 385 -1.01 48.02 -28.92
N SER A 386 0.08 47.31 -29.23
CA SER A 386 0.88 47.49 -30.44
C SER A 386 0.49 46.46 -31.51
N ALA A 387 1.01 46.62 -32.73
CA ALA A 387 0.88 45.58 -33.75
C ALA A 387 1.43 44.25 -33.21
N LEU A 388 0.74 43.15 -33.52
CA LEU A 388 1.23 41.80 -33.22
C LEU A 388 2.55 41.57 -33.96
N SER A 389 3.39 40.69 -33.45
CA SER A 389 4.67 40.38 -34.06
C SER A 389 4.98 38.89 -34.05
N VAL A 390 5.53 38.40 -35.17
CA VAL A 390 6.14 37.08 -35.25
C VAL A 390 7.65 37.29 -35.25
N SER A 391 8.32 36.77 -34.23
CA SER A 391 9.76 36.96 -34.04
C SER A 391 10.57 36.21 -35.10
N SER A 392 11.78 36.70 -35.38
CA SER A 392 12.68 36.04 -36.34
C SER A 392 13.08 34.65 -35.86
N GLY A 393 13.20 33.71 -36.79
CA GLY A 393 13.52 32.31 -36.49
C GLY A 393 12.33 31.45 -36.05
N LEU A 394 11.16 32.04 -35.81
CA LEU A 394 9.93 31.28 -35.53
C LEU A 394 9.18 30.92 -36.82
N THR A 395 8.51 29.77 -36.79
CA THR A 395 7.51 29.36 -37.78
C THR A 395 6.17 29.27 -37.09
N VAL A 396 5.20 30.04 -37.59
CA VAL A 396 3.84 30.14 -37.05
C VAL A 396 2.83 29.80 -38.14
N VAL A 397 1.83 29.00 -37.78
CA VAL A 397 0.60 28.81 -38.54
C VAL A 397 -0.55 29.43 -37.74
N LEU A 398 -1.02 30.60 -38.17
CA LEU A 398 -2.17 31.26 -37.56
C LEU A 398 -3.44 30.83 -38.28
N ASP A 399 -4.25 30.03 -37.62
CA ASP A 399 -5.57 29.64 -38.09
C ASP A 399 -6.63 30.57 -37.49
N LEU A 400 -7.29 31.34 -38.37
CA LEU A 400 -8.33 32.28 -37.99
C LEU A 400 -9.61 31.57 -37.56
N ASN A 401 -9.83 30.33 -38.00
CA ASN A 401 -10.99 29.51 -37.63
C ASN A 401 -12.33 30.29 -37.66
N GLY A 402 -12.54 31.12 -38.68
CA GLY A 402 -13.76 31.91 -38.86
C GLY A 402 -13.83 33.23 -38.09
N TYR A 403 -12.84 33.52 -37.23
CA TYR A 403 -12.80 34.68 -36.34
C TYR A 403 -11.94 35.84 -36.86
N THR A 404 -12.16 37.02 -36.27
CA THR A 404 -11.54 38.28 -36.66
C THR A 404 -10.46 38.74 -35.68
N ILE A 405 -9.29 39.14 -36.20
CA ILE A 405 -8.31 39.95 -35.47
C ILE A 405 -8.47 41.39 -35.90
N ASP A 406 -8.89 42.27 -35.00
CA ASP A 406 -9.07 43.69 -35.28
C ASP A 406 -8.09 44.55 -34.47
N ARG A 407 -7.19 45.25 -35.17
CA ARG A 407 -6.22 46.16 -34.56
C ARG A 407 -6.82 47.47 -34.07
N GLY A 408 -8.04 47.81 -34.50
CA GLY A 408 -8.85 48.91 -33.99
C GLY A 408 -8.36 50.33 -34.33
N LEU A 409 -7.40 50.51 -35.26
CA LEU A 409 -6.96 51.86 -35.63
C LEU A 409 -8.00 52.54 -36.52
N ALA A 410 -8.60 53.63 -36.04
CA ALA A 410 -9.42 54.50 -36.88
C ALA A 410 -8.54 55.29 -37.86
N ASP A 411 -9.14 55.81 -38.95
CA ASP A 411 -8.43 56.68 -39.92
C ASP A 411 -7.82 57.93 -39.25
N SER A 412 -8.45 58.44 -38.18
CA SER A 412 -7.92 59.56 -37.39
C SER A 412 -6.73 59.18 -36.52
N GLU A 413 -6.47 57.88 -36.35
CA GLU A 413 -5.42 57.28 -35.52
C GLU A 413 -4.38 56.56 -36.37
N ALA A 414 -4.40 56.76 -37.69
CA ALA A 414 -3.46 56.16 -38.61
C ALA A 414 -2.01 56.40 -38.14
N GLN A 415 -1.21 55.34 -38.13
CA GLN A 415 0.17 55.38 -37.64
C GLN A 415 1.14 55.10 -38.78
N ALA A 416 2.38 55.61 -38.67
CA ALA A 416 3.45 55.15 -39.54
C ALA A 416 3.75 53.69 -39.19
N ASN A 417 3.52 52.78 -40.15
CA ASN A 417 3.44 51.32 -39.93
C ASN A 417 2.22 50.92 -39.08
N GLY A 418 1.03 51.41 -39.41
CA GLY A 418 -0.23 50.99 -38.79
C GLY A 418 -0.71 49.61 -39.23
N ASN A 419 0.19 48.62 -39.28
CA ASN A 419 -0.14 47.24 -39.62
C ASN A 419 -0.70 46.47 -38.42
N VAL A 420 -1.42 45.39 -38.71
CA VAL A 420 -2.00 44.50 -37.68
C VAL A 420 -0.95 43.53 -37.14
N ILE A 421 -0.18 42.91 -38.04
CA ILE A 421 0.86 41.93 -37.74
C ILE A 421 2.17 42.36 -38.41
N THR A 422 3.28 42.29 -37.68
CA THR A 422 4.65 42.48 -38.15
C THR A 422 5.34 41.12 -38.21
N ASN A 423 5.54 40.57 -39.39
CA ASN A 423 6.21 39.28 -39.53
C ASN A 423 7.72 39.44 -39.75
N ASN A 424 8.53 39.00 -38.78
CA ASN A 424 9.99 38.87 -38.91
C ASN A 424 10.46 37.41 -39.02
N GLY A 425 9.55 36.45 -38.93
CA GLY A 425 9.79 35.00 -39.07
C GLY A 425 9.06 34.41 -40.28
N THR A 426 8.55 33.19 -40.14
CA THR A 426 7.67 32.54 -41.12
C THR A 426 6.25 32.52 -40.55
N LEU A 427 5.31 33.14 -41.27
CA LEU A 427 3.90 33.16 -40.90
C LEU A 427 3.06 32.59 -42.04
N THR A 428 2.32 31.52 -41.75
CA THR A 428 1.23 31.01 -42.59
C THR A 428 -0.08 31.43 -41.96
N ILE A 429 -1.02 31.94 -42.74
CA ILE A 429 -2.36 32.30 -42.27
C ILE A 429 -3.35 31.41 -43.01
N SER A 430 -4.20 30.71 -42.26
CA SER A 430 -5.29 29.88 -42.78
C SER A 430 -6.60 30.26 -42.11
N ASP A 431 -7.70 29.82 -42.71
CA ASP A 431 -9.00 29.79 -42.07
C ASP A 431 -9.61 28.42 -42.36
N THR A 432 -9.59 27.56 -41.34
CA THR A 432 -10.11 26.18 -41.44
C THR A 432 -11.61 26.09 -41.19
N SER A 433 -12.27 27.18 -40.81
CA SER A 433 -13.72 27.17 -40.60
C SER A 433 -14.47 26.81 -41.89
N ALA A 434 -15.59 26.10 -41.74
CA ALA A 434 -16.42 25.73 -42.88
C ALA A 434 -16.94 26.95 -43.67
N ALA A 435 -17.15 28.08 -43.00
CA ALA A 435 -17.66 29.30 -43.60
C ALA A 435 -16.56 30.18 -44.23
N GLN A 436 -15.29 29.97 -43.87
CA GLN A 436 -14.13 30.77 -44.30
C GLN A 436 -14.34 32.29 -44.08
N THR A 437 -14.85 32.67 -42.91
CA THR A 437 -15.22 34.05 -42.55
C THR A 437 -14.14 34.83 -41.80
N GLY A 438 -13.04 34.18 -41.44
CA GLY A 438 -11.96 34.75 -40.65
C GLY A 438 -11.29 35.94 -41.35
N ALA A 439 -10.97 36.96 -40.56
CA ALA A 439 -10.49 38.23 -41.08
C ALA A 439 -9.40 38.86 -40.21
N ILE A 440 -8.57 39.70 -40.84
CA ILE A 440 -7.59 40.54 -40.15
C ILE A 440 -7.84 42.00 -40.58
N THR A 441 -8.25 42.84 -39.63
CA THR A 441 -8.76 44.20 -39.86
C THR A 441 -8.13 45.22 -38.90
N GLY A 442 -8.52 46.50 -39.05
CA GLY A 442 -8.13 47.56 -38.11
C GLY A 442 -6.72 48.12 -38.27
N GLY A 443 -6.00 47.77 -39.33
CA GLY A 443 -4.75 48.44 -39.69
C GLY A 443 -5.04 49.74 -40.44
N SER A 444 -4.36 50.83 -40.07
CA SER A 444 -4.50 52.14 -40.74
C SER A 444 -3.15 52.87 -40.81
N ASN A 445 -2.63 53.07 -42.02
CA ASN A 445 -1.28 53.61 -42.26
C ASN A 445 -1.32 55.01 -42.90
N THR A 446 -0.47 55.93 -42.42
CA THR A 446 -0.30 57.31 -42.97
C THR A 446 0.68 57.40 -44.12
#